data_AF-L9W988-F1
#
_entry.id   AF-L9W988-F1
#
_cell.length_a   1.000
_cell.length_b   1.000
_cell.length_c   1.000
_cell.angle_alpha   90.00
_cell.angle_beta   90.00
_cell.angle_gamma   90.00
#
_symmetry.space_group_name_H-M   'P 1'
#
loop_
_entity.id
_entity.type
_entity.pdbx_description
1 polymer ?
#
loop_
_entity_poly.entity_id
_entity_poly.type
_entity_poly.pdbx_seq_one_letter_code
_entity_poly.pdbx_strand_id
1 'polypeptide(L)'
;MIDRVRARLARLAEPDPELETEPTVGLLVDGPNVLRDEFDVDLNDLRDVARDLGHVGVIRLYLDEHATPGLIQAAEARGFEVIITSGDVDVKLAVDATALCSEGTIDRLAIASRDTDFKPALEYAGTVGIETIAVAPGSHGRSDALQNAADEAITLGT
;
A
#
# COMPACT_ATOMS: atom_id res chain seq x y z
N MET A 1 35.91 -16.01 -10.18
CA MET A 1 34.99 -14.85 -10.31
C MET A 1 33.66 -15.14 -9.60
N ILE A 2 33.03 -16.28 -9.91
CA ILE A 2 31.82 -16.80 -9.25
C ILE A 2 32.00 -16.99 -7.74
N ASP A 3 33.18 -17.43 -7.27
CA ASP A 3 33.39 -17.67 -5.83
C ASP A 3 33.39 -16.39 -4.99
N ARG A 4 33.82 -15.27 -5.56
CA ARG A 4 33.72 -13.95 -4.89
C ARG A 4 32.28 -13.46 -4.81
N VAL A 5 31.47 -13.71 -5.85
CA VAL A 5 30.04 -13.38 -5.86
C VAL A 5 29.29 -14.26 -4.86
N ARG A 6 29.59 -15.56 -4.82
CA ARG A 6 28.99 -16.51 -3.88
C ARG A 6 29.35 -16.18 -2.42
N ALA A 7 30.60 -15.79 -2.16
CA ALA A 7 31.03 -15.34 -0.83
C ALA A 7 30.45 -13.97 -0.41
N ARG A 8 30.14 -13.08 -1.38
CA ARG A 8 29.43 -11.82 -1.15
C ARG A 8 27.96 -12.07 -0.84
N LEU A 9 27.30 -12.94 -1.59
CA LEU A 9 25.90 -13.34 -1.37
C LEU A 9 25.72 -14.05 -0.04
N ALA A 10 26.65 -14.93 0.35
CA ALA A 10 26.61 -15.58 1.66
C ALA A 10 26.72 -14.59 2.83
N ARG A 11 27.53 -13.52 2.69
CA ARG A 11 27.62 -12.43 3.68
C ARG A 11 26.41 -11.49 3.70
N LEU A 12 25.63 -11.43 2.62
CA LEU A 12 24.37 -10.69 2.58
C LEU A 12 23.19 -11.53 3.13
N ALA A 13 23.36 -12.86 3.19
CA ALA A 13 22.35 -13.80 3.68
C ALA A 13 22.41 -14.02 5.20
N GLU A 14 23.47 -13.54 5.87
CA GLU A 14 23.50 -13.47 7.33
C GLU A 14 22.91 -12.11 7.73
N PRO A 15 21.67 -12.06 8.25
CA PRO A 15 21.11 -10.81 8.72
C PRO A 15 21.98 -10.30 9.86
N ASP A 16 22.43 -9.05 9.73
CA ASP A 16 23.12 -8.34 10.80
C ASP A 16 22.10 -8.09 11.92
N PRO A 17 22.23 -8.72 13.11
CA PRO A 17 21.21 -8.65 14.15
C PRO A 17 21.07 -7.24 14.76
N GLU A 18 21.96 -6.30 14.41
CA GLU A 18 21.97 -4.91 14.87
C GLU A 18 21.49 -3.89 13.82
N LEU A 19 21.25 -4.30 12.56
CA LEU A 19 20.56 -3.46 11.59
C LEU A 19 19.06 -3.65 11.78
N GLU A 20 18.40 -2.70 12.43
CA GLU A 20 16.94 -2.56 12.27
C GLU A 20 16.66 -2.37 10.78
N THR A 21 16.26 -3.45 10.12
CA THR A 21 15.84 -3.39 8.72
C THR A 21 14.59 -2.53 8.67
N GLU A 22 14.65 -1.48 7.87
CA GLU A 22 13.51 -0.60 7.62
C GLU A 22 12.27 -1.45 7.27
N PRO A 23 11.10 -1.18 7.88
CA PRO A 23 9.92 -2.02 7.71
C PRO A 23 9.50 -2.06 6.24
N THR A 24 9.12 -3.24 5.76
CA THR A 24 8.64 -3.44 4.40
C THR A 24 7.20 -2.98 4.29
N VAL A 25 6.94 -2.03 3.39
CA VAL A 25 5.63 -1.39 3.22
C VAL A 25 4.88 -2.01 2.03
N GLY A 26 3.62 -2.35 2.27
CA GLY A 26 2.61 -2.61 1.25
C GLY A 26 1.61 -1.47 1.17
N LEU A 27 1.63 -0.68 0.10
CA LEU A 27 0.62 0.34 -0.17
C LEU A 27 -0.41 -0.17 -1.18
N LEU A 28 -1.67 -0.20 -0.78
CA LEU A 28 -2.81 -0.55 -1.62
C LEU A 28 -3.72 0.67 -1.79
N VAL A 29 -3.90 1.11 -3.04
CA VAL A 29 -4.68 2.31 -3.37
C VAL A 29 -6.00 1.92 -4.00
N ASP A 30 -7.08 2.35 -3.37
CA ASP A 30 -8.44 2.28 -3.90
C ASP A 30 -8.67 3.44 -4.86
N GLY A 31 -8.52 3.18 -6.16
CA GLY A 31 -8.63 4.18 -7.20
C GLY A 31 -9.98 4.92 -7.20
N PRO A 32 -11.13 4.23 -7.23
CA PRO A 32 -12.45 4.86 -7.21
C PRO A 32 -12.70 5.82 -6.03
N ASN A 33 -12.11 5.58 -4.86
CA ASN A 33 -12.27 6.48 -3.71
C ASN A 33 -11.17 7.54 -3.55
N VAL A 34 -9.98 7.30 -4.10
CA VAL A 34 -8.81 8.21 -4.00
C VAL A 34 -8.72 9.18 -5.17
N LEU A 35 -8.99 8.72 -6.40
CA LEU A 35 -8.76 9.49 -7.64
C LEU A 35 -10.02 10.22 -8.15
N ARG A 36 -10.93 10.59 -7.24
CA ARG A 36 -12.12 11.36 -7.62
C ARG A 36 -11.74 12.80 -7.93
N ASP A 37 -12.38 13.41 -8.92
CA ASP A 37 -12.13 14.80 -9.35
C ASP A 37 -12.22 15.85 -8.23
N GLU A 38 -12.94 15.55 -7.14
CA GLU A 38 -13.02 16.41 -5.95
C GLU A 38 -11.71 16.45 -5.13
N PHE A 39 -10.76 15.54 -5.42
CA PHE A 39 -9.42 15.51 -4.86
C PHE A 39 -8.37 15.69 -5.95
N ASP A 40 -7.40 16.56 -5.70
CA ASP A 40 -6.23 16.74 -6.55
C ASP A 40 -5.08 15.84 -6.04
N VAL A 41 -5.33 14.53 -5.94
CA VAL A 41 -4.31 13.58 -5.45
C VAL A 41 -3.30 13.28 -6.56
N ASP A 42 -2.03 13.62 -6.34
CA ASP A 42 -0.94 13.10 -7.16
C ASP A 42 -0.55 11.69 -6.66
N LEU A 43 -0.44 10.74 -7.58
CA LEU A 43 0.13 9.43 -7.33
C LEU A 43 1.57 9.50 -6.80
N ASN A 44 2.30 10.59 -7.05
CA ASN A 44 3.60 10.83 -6.43
C ASN A 44 3.49 11.02 -4.91
N ASP A 45 2.46 11.72 -4.41
CA ASP A 45 2.28 11.95 -2.98
C ASP A 45 2.04 10.64 -2.25
N LEU A 46 1.20 9.76 -2.81
CA LEU A 46 0.96 8.42 -2.28
C LEU A 46 2.25 7.59 -2.23
N ARG A 47 3.07 7.69 -3.27
CA ARG A 47 4.36 6.99 -3.33
C ARG A 47 5.36 7.54 -2.32
N ASP A 48 5.35 8.84 -2.08
CA ASP A 48 6.23 9.49 -1.11
C ASP A 48 5.79 9.12 0.32
N VAL A 49 4.48 9.07 0.61
CA VAL A 49 3.95 8.49 1.85
C VAL A 49 4.46 7.06 2.05
N ALA A 50 4.39 6.20 1.03
CA ALA A 50 4.88 4.82 1.17
C ALA A 50 6.37 4.75 1.49
N ARG A 51 7.18 5.67 0.97
CA ARG A 51 8.63 5.74 1.26
C ARG A 51 8.92 6.26 2.65
N ASP A 52 8.16 7.24 3.11
CA ASP A 52 8.32 7.79 4.46
C ASP A 52 7.93 6.74 5.52
N LEU A 53 7.05 5.79 5.16
CA LEU A 53 6.68 4.65 5.99
C LEU A 53 7.74 3.53 6.01
N GLY A 54 8.67 3.48 5.05
CA GLY A 54 9.74 2.49 5.02
C GLY A 54 10.11 1.97 3.62
N HIS A 55 10.66 0.76 3.55
CA HIS A 55 11.06 0.14 2.31
C HIS A 55 9.84 -0.31 1.51
N VAL A 56 9.53 0.37 0.40
CA VAL A 56 8.39 0.03 -0.46
C VAL A 56 8.58 -1.33 -1.12
N GLY A 57 7.90 -2.35 -0.60
CA GLY A 57 7.90 -3.72 -1.14
C GLY A 57 6.80 -3.94 -2.17
N VAL A 58 5.58 -3.53 -1.83
CA VAL A 58 4.40 -3.65 -2.71
C VAL A 58 3.72 -2.29 -2.83
N ILE A 59 3.41 -1.88 -4.05
CA ILE A 59 2.63 -0.67 -4.31
C ILE A 59 1.66 -0.93 -5.46
N ARG A 60 0.36 -0.96 -5.14
CA ARG A 60 -0.70 -1.35 -6.07
C ARG A 60 -1.78 -0.29 -6.17
N LEU A 61 -2.24 -0.04 -7.39
CA LEU A 61 -3.41 0.78 -7.68
C LEU A 61 -4.52 -0.10 -8.23
N TYR A 62 -5.64 -0.16 -7.54
CA TYR A 62 -6.81 -0.93 -7.95
C TYR A 62 -7.79 -0.04 -8.68
N LEU A 63 -8.23 -0.47 -9.86
CA LEU A 63 -9.13 0.26 -10.74
C LEU A 63 -10.24 -0.66 -11.25
N ASP A 64 -11.37 -0.06 -11.59
CA ASP A 64 -12.44 -0.73 -12.31
C ASP A 64 -12.10 -0.92 -13.80
N GLU A 65 -12.89 -1.75 -14.48
CA GLU A 65 -12.73 -2.09 -15.90
C GLU A 65 -12.86 -0.92 -16.88
N HIS A 66 -13.32 0.24 -16.44
CA HIS A 66 -13.44 1.46 -17.24
C HIS A 66 -12.25 2.42 -17.07
N ALA A 67 -11.20 2.00 -16.34
CA ALA A 67 -9.95 2.73 -16.23
C ALA A 67 -9.43 3.20 -17.59
N THR A 68 -9.17 4.50 -17.71
CA THR A 68 -8.66 5.04 -18.97
C THR A 68 -7.23 4.56 -19.24
N PRO A 69 -6.84 4.32 -20.51
CA PRO A 69 -5.47 3.96 -20.85
C PRO A 69 -4.42 4.97 -20.33
N GLY A 70 -4.77 6.27 -20.31
CA GLY A 70 -3.89 7.32 -19.81
C GLY A 70 -3.64 7.21 -18.31
N LEU A 71 -4.66 6.88 -17.51
CA LEU A 71 -4.50 6.67 -16.07
C LEU A 71 -3.61 5.46 -15.77
N ILE A 72 -3.84 4.35 -16.47
CA ILE A 72 -3.03 3.13 -16.34
C ILE A 72 -1.55 3.44 -16.62
N GLN A 73 -1.27 4.08 -17.75
CA GLN A 73 0.09 4.48 -18.12
C GLN A 73 0.73 5.44 -17.11
N ALA A 74 -0.04 6.41 -16.59
CA ALA A 74 0.44 7.37 -15.61
C ALA A 74 0.80 6.71 -14.26
N ALA A 75 0.04 5.68 -13.85
CA ALA A 75 0.29 4.91 -12.65
C ALA A 75 1.52 3.99 -12.80
N GLU A 76 1.60 3.23 -13.89
CA GLU A 76 2.74 2.37 -14.20
C GLU A 76 4.05 3.19 -14.27
N ALA A 77 4.01 4.36 -14.92
CA ALA A 77 5.17 5.25 -15.03
C ALA A 77 5.66 5.77 -13.67
N ARG A 78 4.81 5.75 -12.63
CA ARG A 78 5.17 6.13 -11.25
C ARG A 78 5.59 4.94 -10.38
N GLY A 79 5.50 3.72 -10.92
CA GLY A 79 5.94 2.48 -10.28
C GLY A 79 4.83 1.66 -9.62
N PHE A 80 3.56 1.99 -9.87
CA PHE A 80 2.44 1.21 -9.36
C PHE A 80 2.24 -0.05 -10.21
N GLU A 81 2.01 -1.19 -9.55
CA GLU A 81 1.34 -2.33 -10.17
C GLU A 81 -0.15 -2.00 -10.31
N VAL A 82 -0.66 -1.92 -11.53
CA VAL A 82 -2.07 -1.59 -11.78
C VAL A 82 -2.90 -2.87 -11.84
N ILE A 83 -3.87 -3.00 -10.94
CA ILE A 83 -4.80 -4.11 -10.87
C ILE A 83 -6.16 -3.65 -11.39
N ILE A 84 -6.60 -4.24 -12.50
CA ILE A 84 -7.90 -3.95 -13.10
C ILE A 84 -8.82 -5.14 -12.88
N THR A 85 -10.04 -4.88 -12.42
CA THR A 85 -11.06 -5.92 -12.24
C THR A 85 -12.41 -5.47 -12.82
N SER A 86 -13.15 -6.42 -13.39
CA SER A 86 -14.57 -6.26 -13.76
C SER A 86 -15.52 -6.50 -12.58
N GLY A 87 -14.98 -6.99 -11.46
CA GLY A 87 -15.71 -7.16 -10.21
C GLY A 87 -15.63 -5.92 -9.33
N ASP A 88 -16.09 -6.07 -8.10
CA ASP A 88 -15.97 -5.04 -7.08
C ASP A 88 -14.48 -4.82 -6.72
N VAL A 89 -14.03 -3.58 -6.86
CA VAL A 89 -12.65 -3.15 -6.60
C VAL A 89 -12.30 -3.31 -5.12
N ASP A 90 -13.23 -3.01 -4.23
CA ASP A 90 -13.04 -3.06 -2.79
C ASP A 90 -12.86 -4.51 -2.33
N VAL A 91 -13.65 -5.43 -2.90
CA VAL A 91 -13.49 -6.87 -2.65
C VAL A 91 -12.12 -7.36 -3.11
N LYS A 92 -11.68 -6.97 -4.30
CA LYS A 92 -10.38 -7.41 -4.84
C LYS A 92 -9.23 -6.88 -3.97
N LEU A 93 -9.27 -5.61 -3.60
CA LEU A 93 -8.26 -4.99 -2.74
C LEU A 93 -8.23 -5.65 -1.36
N ALA A 94 -9.38 -5.84 -0.71
CA ALA A 94 -9.46 -6.45 0.62
C ALA A 94 -8.92 -7.89 0.63
N VAL A 95 -9.18 -8.68 -0.42
CA VAL A 95 -8.65 -10.03 -0.57
C VAL A 95 -7.12 -10.00 -0.72
N ASP A 96 -6.60 -9.13 -1.58
CA ASP A 96 -5.15 -9.02 -1.80
C ASP A 96 -4.42 -8.48 -0.56
N ALA A 97 -5.03 -7.56 0.19
CA ALA A 97 -4.53 -7.08 1.47
C ALA A 97 -4.39 -8.23 2.48
N THR A 98 -5.44 -9.03 2.63
CA THR A 98 -5.48 -10.18 3.54
C THR A 98 -4.41 -11.22 3.15
N ALA A 99 -4.23 -11.46 1.85
CA ALA A 99 -3.21 -12.37 1.33
C ALA A 99 -1.79 -11.88 1.62
N LEU A 100 -1.49 -10.60 1.34
CA LEU A 100 -0.18 -9.99 1.61
C LEU A 100 0.21 -10.08 3.09
N CYS A 101 -0.74 -9.82 4.00
CA CYS A 101 -0.51 -9.97 5.44
C CYS A 101 -0.23 -11.42 5.86
N SER A 102 -0.83 -12.40 5.17
CA SER A 102 -0.67 -13.82 5.50
C SER A 102 0.66 -14.42 5.04
N GLU A 103 1.32 -13.81 4.05
CA GLU A 103 2.55 -14.31 3.45
C GLU A 103 3.82 -13.84 4.18
N GLY A 104 3.72 -12.88 5.10
CA GLY A 104 4.87 -12.24 5.74
C GLY A 104 5.70 -11.40 4.75
N THR A 105 5.07 -10.95 3.66
CA THR A 105 5.71 -10.16 2.60
C THR A 105 5.89 -8.69 2.97
N ILE A 106 5.10 -8.20 3.92
CA ILE A 106 5.08 -6.82 4.39
C ILE A 106 5.08 -6.80 5.92
N ASP A 107 5.65 -5.75 6.51
CA ASP A 107 5.59 -5.45 7.93
C ASP A 107 4.53 -4.37 8.23
N ARG A 108 4.25 -3.52 7.23
CA ARG A 108 3.27 -2.43 7.26
C ARG A 108 2.28 -2.53 6.12
N LEU A 109 0.99 -2.46 6.44
CA LEU A 109 -0.09 -2.37 5.45
C LEU A 109 -0.66 -0.95 5.47
N ALA A 110 -0.45 -0.22 4.38
CA ALA A 110 -1.09 1.06 4.12
C ALA A 110 -2.25 0.88 3.12
N ILE A 111 -3.45 1.30 3.50
CA ILE A 111 -4.60 1.38 2.59
C ILE A 111 -4.92 2.85 2.35
N ALA A 112 -4.79 3.28 1.10
CA ALA A 112 -5.26 4.58 0.66
C ALA A 112 -6.70 4.47 0.20
N SER A 113 -7.64 4.90 1.06
CA SER A 113 -9.07 4.93 0.76
C SER A 113 -9.80 5.85 1.75
N ARG A 114 -11.05 6.16 1.43
CA ARG A 114 -12.03 6.79 2.32
C ARG A 114 -13.12 5.79 2.74
N ASP A 115 -13.11 4.59 2.20
CA ASP A 115 -14.16 3.62 2.42
C ASP A 115 -13.98 2.92 3.78
N THR A 116 -15.07 2.88 4.55
CA THR A 116 -15.06 2.20 5.85
C THR A 116 -15.07 0.68 5.68
N ASP A 117 -15.43 0.18 4.50
CA ASP A 117 -15.52 -1.26 4.24
C ASP A 117 -14.15 -1.96 4.23
N PHE A 118 -13.03 -1.21 4.21
CA PHE A 118 -11.69 -1.77 4.44
C PHE A 118 -11.33 -1.98 5.90
N LYS A 119 -12.15 -1.50 6.84
CA LYS A 119 -11.89 -1.68 8.28
C LYS A 119 -11.63 -3.15 8.67
N PRO A 120 -12.41 -4.15 8.22
CA PRO A 120 -12.14 -5.55 8.54
C PRO A 120 -10.78 -6.05 8.03
N ALA A 121 -10.27 -5.51 6.91
CA ALA A 121 -8.94 -5.87 6.40
C ALA A 121 -7.83 -5.32 7.31
N LEU A 122 -7.96 -4.09 7.81
CA LEU A 122 -7.03 -3.52 8.79
C LEU A 122 -7.10 -4.27 10.13
N GLU A 123 -8.31 -4.56 10.63
CA GLU A 123 -8.49 -5.33 11.86
C GLU A 123 -7.81 -6.71 11.75
N TYR A 124 -7.98 -7.41 10.62
CA TYR A 124 -7.29 -8.67 10.37
C TYR A 124 -5.77 -8.52 10.35
N ALA A 125 -5.24 -7.53 9.61
CA ALA A 125 -3.80 -7.26 9.55
C ALA A 125 -3.20 -7.05 10.94
N GLY A 126 -3.85 -6.26 11.79
CA GLY A 126 -3.46 -6.07 13.19
C GLY A 126 -3.46 -7.38 14.00
N THR A 127 -4.43 -8.28 13.76
CA THR A 127 -4.47 -9.59 14.46
C THR A 127 -3.29 -10.51 14.13
N VAL A 128 -2.66 -10.32 12.96
CA VAL A 128 -1.48 -11.09 12.53
C VAL A 128 -0.17 -10.34 12.74
N GLY A 129 -0.20 -9.19 13.43
CA GLY A 129 0.99 -8.43 13.83
C GLY A 129 1.54 -7.47 12.77
N ILE A 130 0.75 -7.15 11.73
CA ILE A 130 1.09 -6.13 10.74
C ILE A 130 0.67 -4.76 11.27
N GLU A 131 1.57 -3.78 11.20
CA GLU A 131 1.27 -2.39 11.55
C GLU A 131 0.41 -1.76 10.43
N THR A 132 -0.68 -1.11 10.82
CA THR A 132 -1.73 -0.69 9.89
C THR A 132 -1.81 0.83 9.74
N ILE A 133 -1.91 1.29 8.49
CA ILE A 133 -1.95 2.71 8.16
C ILE A 133 -3.15 3.00 7.26
N ALA A 134 -3.98 3.97 7.65
CA ALA A 134 -5.05 4.51 6.81
C ALA A 134 -4.57 5.82 6.15
N VAL A 135 -4.57 5.87 4.81
CA VAL A 135 -4.17 7.06 4.05
C VAL A 135 -5.40 7.71 3.41
N ALA A 136 -5.79 8.88 3.90
CA ALA A 136 -6.88 9.65 3.33
C ALA A 136 -6.38 10.56 2.19
N PRO A 137 -7.07 10.62 1.03
CA PRO A 137 -6.69 11.47 -0.10
C PRO A 137 -6.84 12.97 0.16
N GLY A 138 -7.50 13.36 1.25
CA GLY A 138 -7.69 14.75 1.64
C GLY A 138 -8.43 14.87 2.97
N SER A 139 -8.45 16.07 3.54
CA SER A 139 -9.12 16.36 4.81
C SER A 139 -10.65 16.24 4.73
N HIS A 140 -11.22 16.49 3.55
CA HIS A 140 -12.65 16.38 3.29
C HIS A 140 -13.00 14.96 2.83
N GLY A 141 -13.95 14.32 3.50
CA GLY A 141 -14.45 12.99 3.12
C GLY A 141 -13.63 11.81 3.64
N ARG A 142 -12.61 12.03 4.47
CA ARG A 142 -11.90 10.95 5.16
C ARG A 142 -12.84 10.18 6.11
N SER A 143 -12.73 8.85 6.18
CA SER A 143 -13.52 8.04 7.11
C SER A 143 -12.89 8.02 8.50
N ASP A 144 -13.60 8.56 9.48
CA ASP A 144 -13.21 8.47 10.89
C ASP A 144 -13.13 7.00 11.35
N ALA A 145 -14.02 6.15 10.85
CA ALA A 145 -14.06 4.74 11.25
C ALA A 145 -12.86 3.95 10.73
N LEU A 146 -12.41 4.22 9.49
CA LEU A 146 -11.22 3.59 8.93
C LEU A 146 -9.96 4.07 9.66
N GLN A 147 -9.85 5.38 9.93
CA GLN A 147 -8.71 5.94 10.67
C GLN A 147 -8.61 5.40 12.08
N ASN A 148 -9.74 5.30 12.80
CA ASN A 148 -9.77 4.76 14.16
C ASN A 148 -9.46 3.26 14.23
N ALA A 149 -9.54 2.54 13.10
CA ALA A 149 -9.19 1.13 13.02
C ALA A 149 -7.72 0.87 12.68
N ALA A 150 -6.99 1.89 12.22
CA ALA A 150 -5.57 1.82 11.90
C ALA A 150 -4.72 2.20 13.12
N ASP A 151 -3.48 1.72 13.16
CA ASP A 151 -2.48 2.15 14.15
C ASP A 151 -2.04 3.60 13.88
N GLU A 152 -1.90 3.97 12.60
CA GLU A 152 -1.58 5.31 12.14
C GLU A 152 -2.57 5.80 11.07
N ALA A 153 -2.83 7.12 11.03
CA ALA A 153 -3.64 7.76 10.02
C ALA A 153 -2.91 8.95 9.40
N ILE A 154 -2.83 8.96 8.06
CA ILE A 154 -2.19 10.02 7.26
C ILE A 154 -3.26 10.68 6.40
N THR A 155 -3.18 12.00 6.21
CA THR A 155 -4.07 12.75 5.32
C THR A 155 -3.23 13.56 4.33
N LEU A 156 -3.41 13.32 3.03
CA LEU A 156 -2.71 14.06 1.99
C LEU A 156 -3.18 15.52 1.90
N GLY A 157 -2.31 16.42 1.40
CA GLY A 157 -2.63 17.82 1.14
C GLY A 157 -2.88 18.68 2.40
N THR A 158 -2.33 18.27 3.55
CA THR A 158 -2.33 19.07 4.79
C THR A 158 -1.09 19.93 4.87
#